data_AF-A0A7K8KI35-F1
#
_entry.id   AF-A0A7K8KI35-F1
#
_cell.length_a   1.000
_cell.length_b   1.000
_cell.length_c   1.000
_cell.angle_alpha   90.00
_cell.angle_beta   90.00
_cell.angle_gamma   90.00
#
_symmetry.space_group_name_H-M   'P 1'
#
loop_
_entity.id
_entity.type
_entity.pdbx_description
1 polymer ?
#
loop_
_entity_poly.entity_id
_entity_poly.type
_entity_poly.pdbx_seq_one_letter_code
_entity_poly.pdbx_strand_id
1 'polypeptide(L)'
;MAHLLGHPGCMESLRADLRDLQAAIADVSSRAGAVRFPSWKFPDKVSCELDLAALLERYSYAKDNPEFTQHSHVVLLELVVDRLLLLLQSFTGYAENLLSERAIPPAQAVGPCMSAGLTARRYWSSMLKLGAFYQQLLAEKRKESTPQAGKPEKKHPKHCLPDVLGLKTSPEVAQTTSQCRPPDSEASGGSLAKSSRSVPAQTGSSLGPCATCASAQLSLREVGKAITSICQSQNIPSALSKFQEMVEENTGKRILTARDLSYWASEQSKDLSRISKHLEVLLQQVNPLKSELEESEKQKDELRKQVEDFSQLLQAEKETRAQQKAAAERSLAVKKKEYSEAVARLERDKDDLRRGTLRLLLPGLGQRCCVSAEGTKATLLEEMRTTMVAKSQVLELEEKMKLLASQRESLGQELSDTTIQLEKEKAKVESMLKHHESLQAKQRALLQQLDSLDQEREELRGSLGEAEEDKARLAEQLQESREQSGQQLRAQQLRANVAKLEEQTRELKERERLLVFFPELHIPPETQFESSGSLTEDMEKQLQANGIRIDVLEQENARLRSALAKVKAAAEQGVLK
;
A
#
# COMPACT_ATOMS: atom_id res chain seq x y z
N MET A 1 10.83 24.11 20.03
CA MET A 1 11.28 22.69 20.11
C MET A 1 12.52 22.47 20.98
N ALA A 2 13.49 23.41 21.08
CA ALA A 2 14.75 23.18 21.80
C ALA A 2 14.63 22.76 23.29
N HIS A 3 13.53 23.08 23.97
CA HIS A 3 13.35 22.82 25.42
C HIS A 3 13.15 21.34 25.80
N LEU A 4 12.96 20.43 24.85
CA LEU A 4 12.77 18.99 25.10
C LEU A 4 14.05 18.16 24.90
N LEU A 5 15.10 18.73 24.32
CA LEU A 5 16.34 18.02 24.02
C LEU A 5 17.08 17.69 25.33
N GLY A 6 17.24 16.40 25.61
CA GLY A 6 17.80 15.93 26.89
C GLY A 6 16.82 15.94 28.07
N HIS A 7 15.51 16.16 27.86
CA HIS A 7 14.53 16.06 28.94
C HIS A 7 14.40 14.60 29.45
N PRO A 8 14.45 14.34 30.78
CA PRO A 8 14.54 12.99 31.33
C PRO A 8 13.38 12.09 30.92
N GLY A 9 12.13 12.56 31.02
CA GLY A 9 10.96 11.76 30.62
C GLY A 9 10.93 11.41 29.12
N CYS A 10 11.51 12.25 28.26
CA CYS A 10 11.63 11.93 26.83
C CYS A 10 12.68 10.86 26.59
N MET A 11 13.80 10.90 27.32
CA MET A 11 14.82 9.85 27.27
C MET A 11 14.30 8.53 27.85
N GLU A 12 13.50 8.55 28.92
CA GLU A 12 12.86 7.37 29.48
C GLU A 12 11.88 6.72 28.48
N SER A 13 11.07 7.53 27.79
CA SER A 13 10.20 7.06 26.68
C SER A 13 11.02 6.38 25.58
N LEU A 14 12.04 7.06 25.02
CA LEU A 14 12.89 6.49 23.97
C LEU A 14 13.55 5.17 24.40
N ARG A 15 13.90 5.02 25.68
CA ARG A 15 14.45 3.76 26.24
C ARG A 15 13.40 2.67 26.38
N ALA A 16 12.12 3.01 26.61
CA ALA A 16 11.02 2.06 26.58
C ALA A 16 10.77 1.61 25.13
N ASP A 17 10.59 2.56 24.20
CA ASP A 17 10.37 2.33 22.77
C ASP A 17 11.45 1.41 22.17
N LEU A 18 12.73 1.63 22.53
CA LEU A 18 13.84 0.79 22.11
C LEU A 18 13.75 -0.66 22.60
N ARG A 19 13.29 -0.89 23.84
CA ARG A 19 13.11 -2.25 24.38
C ARG A 19 11.94 -2.96 23.69
N ASP A 20 10.84 -2.26 23.48
CA ASP A 20 9.64 -2.81 22.83
C ASP A 20 9.92 -3.16 21.37
N LEU A 21 10.62 -2.27 20.64
CA LEU A 21 11.09 -2.55 19.27
C LEU A 21 12.05 -3.75 19.23
N GLN A 22 12.98 -3.87 20.19
CA GLN A 22 13.90 -5.00 20.25
C GLN A 22 13.16 -6.32 20.56
N ALA A 23 12.12 -6.30 21.39
CA ALA A 23 11.27 -7.46 21.64
C ALA A 23 10.49 -7.87 20.38
N ALA A 24 9.93 -6.90 19.63
CA ALA A 24 9.28 -7.16 18.35
C ALA A 24 10.24 -7.73 17.30
N ILE A 25 11.45 -7.17 17.19
CA ILE A 25 12.52 -7.70 16.31
C ILE A 25 12.87 -9.14 16.69
N ALA A 26 12.91 -9.47 17.99
CA ALA A 26 13.21 -10.82 18.47
C ALA A 26 12.11 -11.84 18.09
N ASP A 27 10.83 -11.52 18.25
CA ASP A 27 9.72 -12.40 17.80
C ASP A 27 9.78 -12.63 16.29
N VAL A 28 9.93 -11.56 15.49
CA VAL A 28 10.04 -11.68 14.02
C VAL A 28 11.27 -12.51 13.63
N SER A 29 12.43 -12.25 14.24
CA SER A 29 13.67 -12.98 13.95
C SER A 29 13.59 -14.46 14.35
N SER A 30 12.81 -14.81 15.38
CA SER A 30 12.59 -16.21 15.78
C SER A 30 11.82 -17.02 14.72
N ARG A 31 11.03 -16.36 13.88
CA ARG A 31 10.19 -16.96 12.83
C ARG A 31 10.83 -16.89 11.45
N ALA A 32 11.48 -15.76 11.14
CA ALA A 32 12.04 -15.44 9.82
C ALA A 32 13.55 -15.73 9.69
N GLY A 33 14.25 -15.92 10.82
CA GLY A 33 15.70 -15.81 10.90
C GLY A 33 16.16 -14.36 11.05
N ALA A 34 17.32 -14.14 11.68
CA ALA A 34 17.90 -12.81 11.85
C ALA A 34 18.49 -12.31 10.53
N VAL A 35 18.08 -11.12 10.08
CA VAL A 35 18.57 -10.53 8.82
C VAL A 35 19.69 -9.53 9.07
N ARG A 36 20.79 -9.68 8.32
CA ARG A 36 22.02 -8.90 8.50
C ARG A 36 22.03 -7.66 7.60
N PHE A 37 21.80 -6.50 8.19
CA PHE A 37 21.94 -5.18 7.57
C PHE A 37 22.92 -4.31 8.38
N PRO A 38 23.65 -3.36 7.76
CA PRO A 38 24.43 -2.37 8.49
C PRO A 38 23.54 -1.56 9.45
N SER A 39 24.06 -1.20 10.62
CA SER A 39 23.37 -0.32 11.56
C SER A 39 23.30 1.10 11.01
N TRP A 40 22.13 1.74 11.15
CA TRP A 40 21.91 3.14 10.84
C TRP A 40 22.76 4.04 11.75
N LYS A 41 22.80 3.74 13.06
CA LYS A 41 23.59 4.52 14.04
C LYS A 41 25.10 4.22 13.96
N PHE A 42 25.48 2.98 13.67
CA PHE A 42 26.86 2.49 13.65
C PHE A 42 27.12 1.72 12.33
N PRO A 43 27.36 2.42 11.20
CA PRO A 43 27.50 1.77 9.88
C PRO A 43 28.66 0.76 9.79
N ASP A 44 29.60 0.79 10.75
CA ASP A 44 30.67 -0.17 10.97
C ASP A 44 30.20 -1.52 11.56
N LYS A 45 28.93 -1.63 11.97
CA LYS A 45 28.35 -2.78 12.68
C LYS A 45 27.10 -3.32 12.01
N VAL A 46 26.78 -4.57 12.28
CA VAL A 46 25.51 -5.18 11.86
C VAL A 46 24.41 -4.83 12.87
N SER A 47 23.27 -4.32 12.38
CA SER A 47 22.15 -3.86 13.19
C SER A 47 21.59 -4.95 14.12
N CYS A 48 21.42 -6.18 13.63
CA CYS A 48 20.92 -7.30 14.45
C CYS A 48 21.93 -7.82 15.50
N GLU A 49 23.19 -7.37 15.46
CA GLU A 49 24.27 -7.80 16.36
C GLU A 49 24.64 -6.70 17.39
N LEU A 50 23.86 -5.60 17.45
CA LEU A 50 24.05 -4.57 18.48
C LEU A 50 23.55 -5.04 19.86
N ASP A 51 24.43 -4.97 20.86
CA ASP A 51 24.05 -5.09 22.27
C ASP A 51 23.27 -3.84 22.73
N LEU A 52 21.95 -3.94 22.65
CA LEU A 52 21.07 -2.85 23.05
C LEU A 52 21.06 -2.65 24.57
N ALA A 53 21.34 -3.66 25.39
CA ALA A 53 21.40 -3.51 26.84
C ALA A 53 22.58 -2.61 27.24
N ALA A 54 23.78 -2.92 26.74
CA ALA A 54 24.97 -2.10 26.96
C ALA A 54 24.83 -0.68 26.37
N LEU A 55 24.17 -0.53 25.21
CA LEU A 55 23.89 0.80 24.63
C LEU A 55 22.91 1.61 25.50
N LEU A 56 21.84 0.99 26.01
CA LEU A 56 20.91 1.64 26.92
C LEU A 56 21.59 2.00 28.25
N GLU A 57 22.47 1.18 28.82
CA GLU A 57 23.22 1.58 30.01
C GLU A 57 24.14 2.78 29.73
N ARG A 58 24.86 2.74 28.60
CA ARG A 58 25.80 3.78 28.19
C ARG A 58 25.15 5.14 27.89
N TYR A 59 23.97 5.16 27.27
CA TYR A 59 23.30 6.41 26.86
C TYR A 59 22.11 6.72 27.78
N SER A 60 22.42 7.22 28.98
CA SER A 60 21.47 7.51 30.06
C SER A 60 21.41 9.01 30.40
N TYR A 61 20.43 9.42 31.20
CA TYR A 61 20.29 10.81 31.67
C TYR A 61 21.34 11.12 32.75
N ALA A 62 22.09 12.20 32.59
CA ALA A 62 23.10 12.65 33.55
C ALA A 62 22.80 14.10 33.98
N LYS A 63 22.25 14.26 35.20
CA LYS A 63 21.81 15.56 35.74
C LYS A 63 22.90 16.64 35.70
N ASP A 64 24.15 16.25 35.93
CA ASP A 64 25.29 17.15 36.06
C ASP A 64 26.05 17.37 34.73
N ASN A 65 25.58 16.77 33.62
CA ASN A 65 26.18 16.94 32.30
C ASN A 65 25.08 17.07 31.21
N PRO A 66 24.66 18.32 30.90
CA PRO A 66 23.60 18.56 29.91
C PRO A 66 24.04 18.23 28.48
N GLU A 67 25.31 18.42 28.12
CA GLU A 67 25.83 18.10 26.78
C GLU A 67 25.81 16.59 26.52
N PHE A 68 26.27 15.79 27.49
CA PHE A 68 26.18 14.33 27.43
C PHE A 68 24.74 13.84 27.38
N THR A 69 23.84 14.48 28.13
CA THR A 69 22.41 14.14 28.16
C THR A 69 21.73 14.45 26.82
N GLN A 70 22.03 15.61 26.20
CA GLN A 70 21.56 15.95 24.86
C GLN A 70 22.13 14.99 23.79
N HIS A 71 23.42 14.67 23.86
CA HIS A 71 24.05 13.68 22.98
C HIS A 71 23.39 12.31 23.12
N SER A 72 23.17 11.84 24.35
CA SER A 72 22.51 10.57 24.64
C SER A 72 21.07 10.54 24.13
N HIS A 73 20.31 11.63 24.27
CA HIS A 73 18.96 11.75 23.70
C HIS A 73 18.99 11.57 22.17
N VAL A 74 19.91 12.24 21.46
CA VAL A 74 20.06 12.09 20.00
C VAL A 74 20.46 10.67 19.63
N VAL A 75 21.40 10.05 20.35
CA VAL A 75 21.81 8.65 20.07
C VAL A 75 20.67 7.66 20.30
N LEU A 76 19.84 7.84 21.33
CA LEU A 76 18.65 7.01 21.56
C LEU A 76 17.64 7.15 20.40
N LEU A 77 17.41 8.37 19.90
CA LEU A 77 16.50 8.61 18.77
C LEU A 77 17.03 8.01 17.46
N GLU A 78 18.32 8.13 17.19
CA GLU A 78 18.98 7.47 16.05
C GLU A 78 18.93 5.92 16.17
N LEU A 79 18.99 5.37 17.39
CA LEU A 79 18.79 3.94 17.63
C LEU A 79 17.32 3.52 17.41
N VAL A 80 16.33 4.37 17.69
CA VAL A 80 14.92 4.06 17.37
C VAL A 80 14.74 3.93 15.86
N VAL A 81 15.33 4.84 15.07
CA VAL A 81 15.37 4.73 13.60
C VAL A 81 16.06 3.44 13.17
N ASP A 82 17.19 3.10 13.77
CA ASP A 82 17.92 1.84 13.51
C ASP A 82 17.06 0.59 13.74
N ARG A 83 16.41 0.50 14.91
CA ARG A 83 15.51 -0.63 15.25
C ARG A 83 14.30 -0.69 14.30
N LEU A 84 13.67 0.45 13.99
CA LEU A 84 12.55 0.49 13.04
C LEU A 84 12.97 -0.01 11.65
N LEU A 85 14.11 0.44 11.12
CA LEU A 85 14.61 -0.02 9.82
C LEU A 85 14.92 -1.52 9.82
N LEU A 86 15.55 -2.04 10.88
CA LEU A 86 15.78 -3.48 11.03
C LEU A 86 14.48 -4.27 11.08
N LEU A 87 13.44 -3.77 11.75
CA LEU A 87 12.13 -4.41 11.80
C LEU A 87 11.47 -4.48 10.41
N LEU A 88 11.44 -3.36 9.67
CA LEU A 88 10.93 -3.32 8.29
C LEU A 88 11.69 -4.28 7.37
N GLN A 89 13.01 -4.34 7.52
CA GLN A 89 13.89 -5.24 6.76
C GLN A 89 13.66 -6.72 7.09
N SER A 90 13.45 -7.05 8.36
CA SER A 90 13.12 -8.41 8.80
C SER A 90 11.77 -8.87 8.23
N PHE A 91 10.74 -8.02 8.27
CA PHE A 91 9.46 -8.31 7.60
C PHE A 91 9.60 -8.41 6.08
N THR A 92 10.44 -7.58 5.46
CA THR A 92 10.72 -7.66 4.01
C THR A 92 11.34 -9.00 3.64
N GLY A 93 12.36 -9.44 4.38
CA GLY A 93 12.98 -10.76 4.17
C GLY A 93 12.00 -11.91 4.40
N TYR A 94 11.15 -11.83 5.41
CA TYR A 94 10.08 -12.81 5.64
C TYR A 94 9.08 -12.89 4.48
N ALA A 95 8.59 -11.74 3.99
CA ALA A 95 7.67 -11.68 2.86
C ALA A 95 8.32 -12.17 1.55
N GLU A 96 9.58 -11.81 1.28
CA GLU A 96 10.33 -12.29 0.12
C GLU A 96 10.59 -13.81 0.18
N ASN A 97 10.84 -14.36 1.37
CA ASN A 97 10.93 -15.81 1.59
C ASN A 97 9.59 -16.53 1.37
N LEU A 98 8.47 -15.98 1.83
CA LEU A 98 7.13 -16.57 1.60
C LEU A 98 6.70 -16.54 0.11
N LEU A 99 7.11 -15.51 -0.62
CA LEU A 99 6.84 -15.35 -2.06
C LEU A 99 7.75 -16.21 -2.94
N SER A 100 8.82 -16.79 -2.39
CA SER A 100 9.83 -17.55 -3.12
C SER A 100 9.70 -19.05 -2.83
N GLU A 101 9.37 -19.86 -3.85
CA GLU A 101 9.40 -21.33 -3.72
C GLU A 101 10.81 -21.91 -3.45
N ARG A 102 11.86 -21.07 -3.50
CA ARG A 102 13.24 -21.45 -3.19
C ARG A 102 13.54 -21.30 -1.70
N ALA A 103 13.75 -22.43 -1.03
CA ALA A 103 14.19 -22.54 0.37
C ALA A 103 15.63 -22.03 0.66
N ILE A 104 16.21 -21.18 -0.20
CA ILE A 104 17.54 -20.60 -0.03
C ILE A 104 17.45 -19.11 -0.40
N PRO A 105 17.59 -18.19 0.59
CA PRO A 105 17.70 -16.77 0.30
C PRO A 105 18.95 -16.51 -0.55
N PRO A 106 18.88 -15.73 -1.64
CA PRO A 106 20.08 -15.28 -2.32
C PRO A 106 20.89 -14.39 -1.35
N ALA A 107 22.18 -14.68 -1.21
CA ALA A 107 23.11 -13.84 -0.44
C ALA A 107 23.36 -12.51 -1.19
N GLN A 108 22.36 -11.63 -1.19
CA GLN A 108 22.44 -10.33 -1.83
C GLN A 108 23.30 -9.42 -0.96
N ALA A 109 24.48 -9.06 -1.47
CA ALA A 109 25.37 -8.11 -0.81
C ALA A 109 24.66 -6.76 -0.68
N VAL A 110 24.30 -6.41 0.56
CA VAL A 110 23.65 -5.15 0.89
C VAL A 110 24.66 -4.01 0.67
N GLY A 111 24.35 -3.10 -0.26
CA GLY A 111 25.18 -1.92 -0.52
C GLY A 111 25.27 -1.00 0.71
N PRO A 112 26.36 -0.21 0.85
CA PRO A 112 26.73 0.47 2.09
C PRO A 112 25.88 1.69 2.48
N CYS A 113 24.66 1.83 1.95
CA CYS A 113 23.81 3.00 2.15
C CYS A 113 22.38 2.60 2.55
N MET A 114 22.13 2.59 3.86
CA MET A 114 20.81 2.39 4.45
C MET A 114 19.92 3.62 4.17
N SER A 115 19.19 3.63 3.07
CA SER A 115 18.15 4.64 2.82
C SER A 115 16.85 4.23 3.49
N ALA A 116 16.35 5.07 4.41
CA ALA A 116 15.06 4.84 5.07
C ALA A 116 13.90 4.79 4.06
N GLY A 117 13.90 5.70 3.07
CA GLY A 117 12.88 5.75 2.03
C GLY A 117 12.89 4.51 1.11
N LEU A 118 14.07 4.02 0.71
CA LEU A 118 14.16 2.77 -0.07
C LEU A 118 13.76 1.54 0.75
N THR A 119 14.13 1.51 2.04
CA THR A 119 13.74 0.43 2.96
C THR A 119 12.22 0.36 3.12
N ALA A 120 11.57 1.49 3.41
CA ALA A 120 10.12 1.57 3.51
C ALA A 120 9.42 1.21 2.19
N ARG A 121 9.92 1.70 1.04
CA ARG A 121 9.38 1.36 -0.28
C ARG A 121 9.49 -0.13 -0.60
N ARG A 122 10.64 -0.77 -0.30
CA ARG A 122 10.83 -2.21 -0.51
C ARG A 122 9.88 -3.03 0.36
N TYR A 123 9.77 -2.68 1.65
CA TYR A 123 8.82 -3.35 2.57
C TYR A 123 7.37 -3.22 2.08
N TRP A 124 6.90 -2.02 1.75
CA TRP A 124 5.55 -1.82 1.21
C TRP A 124 5.32 -2.60 -0.10
N SER A 125 6.30 -2.62 -1.01
CA SER A 125 6.23 -3.41 -2.25
C SER A 125 6.11 -4.91 -1.99
N SER A 126 6.90 -5.46 -1.06
CA SER A 126 6.87 -6.88 -0.72
C SER A 126 5.58 -7.27 0.01
N MET A 127 5.04 -6.40 0.88
CA MET A 127 3.74 -6.62 1.52
C MET A 127 2.56 -6.56 0.53
N LEU A 128 2.58 -5.65 -0.46
CA LEU A 128 1.57 -5.61 -1.50
C LEU A 128 1.59 -6.88 -2.37
N LYS A 129 2.78 -7.39 -2.73
CA LYS A 129 2.94 -8.67 -3.43
C LYS A 129 2.40 -9.85 -2.61
N LEU A 130 2.71 -9.89 -1.30
CA LEU A 130 2.22 -10.93 -0.39
C LEU A 130 0.69 -10.88 -0.26
N GLY A 131 0.11 -9.68 -0.18
CA GLY A 131 -1.36 -9.49 -0.18
C GLY A 131 -2.02 -9.98 -1.48
N ALA A 132 -1.45 -9.67 -2.64
CA ALA A 132 -1.93 -10.15 -3.93
C ALA A 132 -1.84 -11.69 -4.06
N PHE A 133 -0.72 -12.28 -3.62
CA PHE A 133 -0.53 -13.72 -3.57
C PHE A 133 -1.57 -14.41 -2.67
N TYR A 134 -1.84 -13.86 -1.48
CA TYR A 134 -2.87 -14.36 -0.59
C TYR A 134 -4.28 -14.27 -1.20
N GLN A 135 -4.61 -13.19 -1.90
CA GLN A 135 -5.89 -13.06 -2.62
C GLN A 135 -6.03 -14.10 -3.75
N GLN A 136 -4.96 -14.39 -4.49
CA GLN A 136 -4.96 -15.44 -5.51
C GLN A 136 -5.23 -16.82 -4.88
N LEU A 137 -4.54 -17.15 -3.77
CA LEU A 137 -4.72 -18.39 -3.03
C LEU A 137 -6.16 -18.57 -2.50
N LEU A 138 -6.80 -17.48 -2.04
CA LEU A 138 -8.22 -17.48 -1.66
C LEU A 138 -9.16 -17.68 -2.86
N ALA A 139 -8.83 -17.11 -4.02
CA ALA A 139 -9.62 -17.28 -5.24
C ALA A 139 -9.50 -18.71 -5.81
N GLU A 140 -8.34 -19.35 -5.68
CA GLU A 140 -8.12 -20.76 -6.05
C GLU A 140 -8.89 -21.71 -5.12
N LYS A 141 -8.79 -21.55 -3.80
CA LYS A 141 -9.59 -22.35 -2.84
C LYS A 141 -11.10 -22.24 -3.07
N ARG A 142 -11.61 -21.07 -3.46
CA ARG A 142 -13.04 -20.88 -3.81
C ARG A 142 -13.45 -21.61 -5.10
N LYS A 143 -12.53 -21.83 -6.04
CA LYS A 143 -12.77 -22.62 -7.25
C LYS A 143 -12.80 -24.12 -6.93
N GLU A 144 -11.88 -24.61 -6.11
CA GLU A 144 -11.83 -26.01 -5.69
C GLU A 144 -13.07 -26.47 -4.90
N SER A 145 -13.75 -25.56 -4.19
CA SER A 145 -15.01 -25.86 -3.49
C SER A 145 -16.24 -26.01 -4.40
N THR A 146 -16.10 -25.97 -5.73
CA THR A 146 -17.20 -26.20 -6.69
C THR A 146 -17.16 -27.64 -7.20
N PRO A 147 -18.16 -28.50 -6.91
CA PRO A 147 -18.10 -29.91 -7.28
C PRO A 147 -18.38 -30.12 -8.77
N GLN A 148 -17.33 -30.17 -9.60
CA GLN A 148 -17.42 -30.81 -10.92
C GLN A 148 -17.16 -32.32 -10.79
N ALA A 149 -18.11 -33.11 -11.29
CA ALA A 149 -17.99 -34.57 -11.32
C ALA A 149 -16.97 -35.02 -12.39
N GLY A 150 -15.74 -35.31 -11.95
CA GLY A 150 -14.67 -35.87 -12.77
C GLY A 150 -13.80 -36.83 -11.95
N LYS A 151 -13.38 -37.95 -12.55
CA LYS A 151 -12.66 -39.04 -11.85
C LYS A 151 -11.27 -38.57 -11.36
N PRO A 152 -10.80 -39.03 -10.18
CA PRO A 152 -9.50 -38.63 -9.65
C PRO A 152 -8.34 -39.47 -10.19
N GLU A 153 -7.48 -38.88 -11.01
CA GLU A 153 -6.10 -39.37 -11.14
C GLU A 153 -5.22 -38.72 -10.05
N LYS A 154 -4.65 -39.56 -9.18
CA LYS A 154 -3.76 -39.09 -8.11
C LYS A 154 -2.37 -38.77 -8.65
N LYS A 155 -2.00 -37.49 -8.66
CA LYS A 155 -0.59 -37.05 -8.53
C LYS A 155 -0.49 -36.06 -7.38
N HIS A 156 0.21 -36.43 -6.32
CA HIS A 156 0.49 -35.57 -5.18
C HIS A 156 1.68 -34.65 -5.47
N PRO A 157 1.55 -33.33 -5.26
CA PRO A 157 2.66 -32.48 -4.82
C PRO A 157 2.76 -32.54 -3.28
N LYS A 158 3.96 -32.73 -2.75
CA LYS A 158 4.22 -32.61 -1.31
C LYS A 158 4.49 -31.14 -0.97
N HIS A 159 3.52 -30.45 -0.36
CA HIS A 159 3.79 -29.22 0.37
C HIS A 159 3.63 -29.47 1.87
N CYS A 160 4.75 -29.47 2.59
CA CYS A 160 4.73 -29.28 4.04
C CYS A 160 4.56 -27.78 4.32
N LEU A 161 3.53 -27.42 5.08
CA LEU A 161 3.44 -26.14 5.77
C LEU A 161 3.51 -26.40 7.28
N PRO A 162 4.20 -25.54 8.07
CA PRO A 162 4.18 -25.63 9.52
C PRO A 162 2.78 -25.30 10.07
N ASP A 163 2.30 -26.13 10.98
CA ASP A 163 1.02 -25.96 11.67
C ASP A 163 1.16 -24.94 12.82
N VAL A 164 0.54 -23.76 12.69
CA VAL A 164 0.45 -22.77 13.77
C VAL A 164 -0.91 -22.05 13.74
N LEU A 165 -1.52 -21.91 14.93
CA LEU A 165 -2.75 -21.16 15.28
C LEU A 165 -4.08 -21.93 15.35
N GLY A 166 -4.06 -23.09 16.02
CA GLY A 166 -5.26 -23.65 16.67
C GLY A 166 -5.51 -23.05 18.06
N LEU A 167 -6.05 -21.83 18.16
CA LEU A 167 -6.44 -21.24 19.44
C LEU A 167 -7.75 -21.90 19.93
N LYS A 168 -7.64 -22.87 20.85
CA LYS A 168 -8.80 -23.54 21.46
C LYS A 168 -9.35 -22.75 22.64
N THR A 169 -10.50 -22.12 22.48
CA THR A 169 -11.36 -21.68 23.59
C THR A 169 -12.46 -22.70 23.82
N SER A 170 -12.37 -23.43 24.94
CA SER A 170 -13.50 -24.20 25.47
C SER A 170 -14.55 -23.26 26.08
N PRO A 171 -15.83 -23.63 26.03
CA PRO A 171 -16.80 -23.26 27.07
C PRO A 171 -17.16 -24.47 27.93
N GLU A 172 -17.09 -24.26 29.23
CA GLU A 172 -17.46 -25.22 30.28
C GLU A 172 -18.99 -25.38 30.35
N VAL A 173 -19.46 -26.59 30.69
CA VAL A 173 -20.89 -26.87 30.86
C VAL A 173 -21.32 -26.52 32.28
N ALA A 174 -22.19 -25.52 32.42
CA ALA A 174 -22.97 -25.28 33.62
C ALA A 174 -24.47 -25.47 33.32
N GLN A 175 -25.04 -26.57 33.80
CA GLN A 175 -26.50 -26.76 33.84
C GLN A 175 -27.06 -25.99 35.05
N THR A 176 -28.18 -25.28 34.86
CA THR A 176 -29.02 -24.90 36.00
C THR A 176 -30.49 -25.02 35.65
N THR A 177 -31.18 -25.88 36.41
CA THR A 177 -32.61 -26.12 36.34
C THR A 177 -33.39 -24.97 36.97
N SER A 178 -34.45 -24.49 36.33
CA SER A 178 -35.56 -23.83 37.04
C SER A 178 -36.86 -23.89 36.26
N GLN A 179 -37.89 -24.49 36.86
CA GLN A 179 -39.29 -24.30 36.48
C GLN A 179 -39.90 -23.31 37.46
N CYS A 180 -40.71 -22.35 37.00
CA CYS A 180 -41.88 -21.91 37.76
C CYS A 180 -42.92 -21.15 36.90
N ARG A 181 -44.13 -21.04 37.45
CA ARG A 181 -45.39 -20.64 36.78
C ARG A 181 -45.58 -19.11 36.61
N PRO A 182 -46.54 -18.68 35.76
CA PRO A 182 -46.96 -17.29 35.66
C PRO A 182 -47.93 -16.88 36.79
N PRO A 183 -48.16 -15.57 36.99
CA PRO A 183 -49.29 -15.05 37.77
C PRO A 183 -50.47 -14.60 36.86
N ASP A 184 -51.69 -14.91 37.30
CA ASP A 184 -52.91 -14.14 36.97
C ASP A 184 -52.83 -12.75 37.66
N SER A 185 -53.65 -11.71 37.41
CA SER A 185 -54.92 -11.59 36.69
C SER A 185 -55.25 -10.11 36.36
N GLU A 186 -56.41 -9.90 35.73
CA GLU A 186 -57.32 -8.71 35.78
C GLU A 186 -57.66 -7.97 34.46
N ALA A 187 -58.74 -8.46 33.83
CA ALA A 187 -59.97 -7.74 33.42
C ALA A 187 -59.92 -6.35 32.75
N SER A 188 -60.28 -6.31 31.45
CA SER A 188 -61.36 -5.47 30.84
C SER A 188 -61.43 -5.77 29.33
N GLY A 189 -62.56 -5.85 28.61
CA GLY A 189 -63.98 -5.83 29.00
C GLY A 189 -64.87 -5.80 27.73
N GLY A 190 -65.82 -6.73 27.61
CA GLY A 190 -66.97 -6.65 26.68
C GLY A 190 -66.79 -7.02 25.19
N SER A 191 -67.34 -8.17 24.78
CA SER A 191 -68.65 -8.19 24.07
C SER A 191 -68.98 -9.59 23.51
N LEU A 192 -70.17 -10.12 23.84
CA LEU A 192 -70.70 -11.36 23.26
C LEU A 192 -71.45 -11.08 21.95
N ALA A 193 -71.12 -11.79 20.87
CA ALA A 193 -71.96 -11.84 19.67
C ALA A 193 -72.02 -13.25 19.04
N LYS A 194 -73.13 -13.94 19.33
CA LYS A 194 -73.76 -15.03 18.53
C LYS A 194 -72.84 -16.08 17.89
N SER A 195 -72.72 -17.20 18.61
CA SER A 195 -72.52 -18.52 18.01
C SER A 195 -73.67 -18.83 17.03
N SER A 196 -73.36 -18.77 15.73
CA SER A 196 -74.24 -19.24 14.67
C SER A 196 -73.87 -20.69 14.33
N ARG A 197 -74.70 -21.64 14.78
CA ARG A 197 -74.62 -23.03 14.32
C ARG A 197 -74.84 -23.06 12.80
N SER A 198 -73.86 -23.55 12.04
CA SER A 198 -74.07 -24.06 10.69
C SER A 198 -74.11 -25.58 10.73
N VAL A 199 -75.15 -26.15 10.10
CA VAL A 199 -75.43 -27.58 10.03
C VAL A 199 -74.38 -28.28 9.13
N PRO A 200 -73.91 -29.50 9.45
CA PRO A 200 -73.01 -30.24 8.57
C PRO A 200 -73.76 -30.72 7.33
N ALA A 201 -73.77 -29.90 6.27
CA ALA A 201 -74.22 -30.31 4.96
C ALA A 201 -73.16 -31.26 4.35
N GLN A 202 -73.47 -32.56 4.35
CA GLN A 202 -72.72 -33.52 3.54
C GLN A 202 -73.04 -33.30 2.06
N THR A 203 -72.18 -32.54 1.38
CA THR A 203 -72.10 -32.53 -0.07
C THR A 203 -70.66 -32.88 -0.45
N GLY A 204 -70.48 -34.05 -1.04
CA GLY A 204 -69.17 -34.46 -1.55
C GLY A 204 -68.77 -33.60 -2.74
N SER A 205 -67.84 -32.68 -2.53
CA SER A 205 -67.15 -31.94 -3.58
C SER A 205 -65.67 -31.77 -3.20
N SER A 206 -64.81 -31.82 -4.23
CA SER A 206 -63.35 -31.83 -4.22
C SER A 206 -62.59 -31.50 -2.91
N LEU A 207 -61.65 -32.37 -2.55
CA LEU A 207 -60.62 -32.20 -1.51
C LEU A 207 -59.57 -31.11 -1.89
N GLY A 208 -60.01 -29.89 -2.20
CA GLY A 208 -59.18 -28.74 -2.53
C GLY A 208 -59.57 -27.50 -1.72
N PRO A 209 -58.62 -26.62 -1.35
CA PRO A 209 -58.93 -25.38 -0.65
C PRO A 209 -59.66 -24.39 -1.56
N CYS A 210 -60.37 -23.44 -0.96
CA CYS A 210 -60.91 -22.32 -1.70
C CYS A 210 -59.80 -21.43 -2.29
N ALA A 211 -60.12 -20.72 -3.37
CA ALA A 211 -59.16 -19.86 -4.10
C ALA A 211 -58.46 -18.83 -3.20
N THR A 212 -59.16 -18.28 -2.22
CA THR A 212 -58.60 -17.33 -1.23
C THR A 212 -57.50 -17.97 -0.39
N CYS A 213 -57.70 -19.20 0.10
CA CYS A 213 -56.67 -19.93 0.85
C CYS A 213 -55.48 -20.32 -0.04
N ALA A 214 -55.73 -20.72 -1.29
CA ALA A 214 -54.64 -20.98 -2.25
C ALA A 214 -53.79 -19.72 -2.50
N SER A 215 -54.44 -18.57 -2.76
CA SER A 215 -53.77 -17.27 -2.94
C SER A 215 -52.98 -16.83 -1.70
N ALA A 216 -53.55 -16.97 -0.51
CA ALA A 216 -52.86 -16.66 0.75
C ALA A 216 -51.62 -17.56 0.98
N GLN A 217 -51.70 -18.86 0.65
CA GLN A 217 -50.55 -19.76 0.73
C GLN A 217 -49.47 -19.47 -0.32
N LEU A 218 -49.83 -19.00 -1.51
CA LEU A 218 -48.87 -18.54 -2.51
C LEU A 218 -48.10 -17.31 -2.02
N SER A 219 -48.82 -16.28 -1.55
CA SER A 219 -48.20 -15.07 -0.99
C SER A 219 -47.30 -15.38 0.21
N LEU A 220 -47.71 -16.31 1.09
CA LEU A 220 -46.89 -16.78 2.22
C LEU A 220 -45.57 -17.43 1.75
N ARG A 221 -45.61 -18.22 0.67
CA ARG A 221 -44.41 -18.83 0.05
C ARG A 221 -43.50 -17.77 -0.57
N GLU A 222 -44.05 -16.75 -1.23
CA GLU A 222 -43.29 -15.64 -1.80
C GLU A 222 -42.57 -14.81 -0.72
N VAL A 223 -43.29 -14.41 0.34
CA VAL A 223 -42.70 -13.69 1.48
C VAL A 223 -41.63 -14.56 2.18
N GLY A 224 -41.88 -15.86 2.31
CA GLY A 224 -40.87 -16.77 2.86
C GLY A 224 -39.62 -16.89 2.00
N LYS A 225 -39.75 -16.93 0.66
CA LYS A 225 -38.59 -16.93 -0.26
C LYS A 225 -37.80 -15.62 -0.16
N ALA A 226 -38.47 -14.48 -0.02
CA ALA A 226 -37.81 -13.20 0.23
C ALA A 226 -37.02 -13.19 1.55
N ILE A 227 -37.58 -13.69 2.65
CA ILE A 227 -36.90 -13.79 3.94
C ILE A 227 -35.69 -14.74 3.87
N THR A 228 -35.84 -15.90 3.23
CA THR A 228 -34.73 -16.84 2.99
C THR A 228 -33.61 -16.19 2.16
N SER A 229 -33.97 -15.44 1.10
CA SER A 229 -32.99 -14.72 0.26
C SER A 229 -32.25 -13.62 1.04
N ILE A 230 -32.93 -12.86 1.90
CA ILE A 230 -32.31 -11.89 2.79
C ILE A 230 -31.31 -12.59 3.72
N CYS A 231 -31.72 -13.65 4.41
CA CYS A 231 -30.86 -14.46 5.27
C CYS A 231 -29.60 -14.95 4.53
N GLN A 232 -29.77 -15.55 3.33
CA GLN A 232 -28.65 -16.01 2.50
C GLN A 232 -27.71 -14.86 2.11
N SER A 233 -28.24 -13.71 1.68
CA SER A 233 -27.42 -12.55 1.29
C SER A 233 -26.56 -11.98 2.43
N GLN A 234 -27.06 -12.08 3.67
CA GLN A 234 -26.38 -11.61 4.89
C GLN A 234 -25.61 -12.73 5.61
N ASN A 235 -25.49 -13.93 5.03
CA ASN A 235 -24.89 -15.13 5.64
C ASN A 235 -25.52 -15.53 7.00
N ILE A 236 -26.80 -15.21 7.21
CA ILE A 236 -27.58 -15.59 8.39
C ILE A 236 -28.20 -16.99 8.16
N PRO A 237 -28.07 -17.93 9.10
CA PRO A 237 -28.76 -19.22 8.99
C PRO A 237 -30.28 -19.05 8.95
N SER A 238 -30.91 -19.43 7.84
CA SER A 238 -32.37 -19.52 7.70
C SER A 238 -32.85 -20.90 8.16
N ALA A 239 -33.83 -20.91 9.06
CA ALA A 239 -34.58 -22.10 9.42
C ALA A 239 -35.75 -22.33 8.46
N LEU A 240 -36.28 -21.26 7.87
CA LEU A 240 -37.33 -21.34 6.87
C LEU A 240 -36.86 -21.99 5.55
N SER A 241 -35.60 -21.78 5.13
CA SER A 241 -34.98 -22.49 3.98
C SER A 241 -35.05 -24.00 4.15
N LYS A 242 -34.61 -24.50 5.31
CA LYS A 242 -34.59 -25.95 5.62
C LYS A 242 -36.00 -26.55 5.64
N PHE A 243 -36.99 -25.78 6.10
CA PHE A 243 -38.38 -26.21 6.06
C PHE A 243 -38.96 -26.16 4.65
N GLN A 244 -38.61 -25.15 3.85
CA GLN A 244 -39.02 -25.06 2.44
C GLN A 244 -38.50 -26.23 1.62
N GLU A 245 -37.21 -26.56 1.74
CA GLU A 245 -36.58 -27.72 1.09
C GLU A 245 -37.33 -29.02 1.43
N MET A 246 -37.53 -29.30 2.73
CA MET A 246 -38.26 -30.49 3.22
C MET A 246 -39.71 -30.57 2.73
N VAL A 247 -40.41 -29.43 2.64
CA VAL A 247 -41.81 -29.36 2.21
C VAL A 247 -41.95 -29.43 0.68
N GLU A 248 -41.04 -28.84 -0.07
CA GLU A 248 -41.02 -28.95 -1.54
C GLU A 248 -40.67 -30.39 -1.99
N GLU A 249 -39.75 -31.08 -1.31
CA GLU A 249 -39.43 -32.50 -1.53
C GLU A 249 -40.61 -33.45 -1.20
N ASN A 250 -41.17 -33.37 0.02
CA ASN A 250 -42.16 -34.35 0.47
C ASN A 250 -43.57 -34.14 -0.10
N THR A 251 -43.87 -32.94 -0.63
CA THR A 251 -45.27 -32.53 -0.84
C THR A 251 -45.60 -32.02 -2.25
N GLY A 252 -44.66 -31.99 -3.21
CA GLY A 252 -44.95 -31.88 -4.65
C GLY A 252 -46.09 -30.90 -5.04
N LYS A 253 -45.89 -29.59 -4.83
CA LYS A 253 -46.89 -28.52 -5.08
C LYS A 253 -48.25 -28.64 -4.35
N ARG A 254 -48.40 -29.55 -3.39
CA ARG A 254 -49.61 -29.68 -2.57
C ARG A 254 -49.73 -28.56 -1.54
N ILE A 255 -50.98 -28.34 -1.15
CA ILE A 255 -51.44 -27.31 -0.22
C ILE A 255 -50.93 -27.62 1.19
N LEU A 256 -50.44 -26.59 1.88
CA LEU A 256 -49.94 -26.69 3.26
C LEU A 256 -51.10 -27.01 4.21
N THR A 257 -50.91 -27.98 5.09
CA THR A 257 -51.87 -28.27 6.16
C THR A 257 -51.84 -27.17 7.22
N ALA A 258 -52.86 -27.11 8.09
CA ALA A 258 -52.87 -26.17 9.21
C ALA A 258 -51.62 -26.31 10.11
N ARG A 259 -51.09 -27.53 10.28
CA ARG A 259 -49.86 -27.80 11.03
C ARG A 259 -48.62 -27.22 10.35
N ASP A 260 -48.53 -27.37 9.03
CA ASP A 260 -47.41 -26.84 8.24
C ASP A 260 -47.41 -25.31 8.25
N LEU A 261 -48.60 -24.68 8.21
CA LEU A 261 -48.76 -23.23 8.32
C LEU A 261 -48.34 -22.70 9.70
N SER A 262 -48.73 -23.37 10.80
CA SER A 262 -48.28 -23.00 12.15
C SER A 262 -46.76 -23.16 12.31
N TYR A 263 -46.17 -24.23 11.74
CA TYR A 263 -44.73 -24.43 11.79
C TYR A 263 -43.99 -23.39 10.93
N TRP A 264 -44.47 -23.11 9.72
CA TRP A 264 -43.96 -22.05 8.83
C TRP A 264 -43.89 -20.70 9.54
N ALA A 265 -45.00 -20.29 10.16
CA ALA A 265 -45.06 -19.04 10.93
C ALA A 265 -44.02 -19.02 12.07
N SER A 266 -43.76 -20.16 12.72
CA SER A 266 -42.74 -20.25 13.77
C SER A 266 -41.31 -20.15 13.23
N GLU A 267 -40.98 -20.78 12.10
CA GLU A 267 -39.64 -20.69 11.50
C GLU A 267 -39.40 -19.32 10.84
N GLN A 268 -40.42 -18.74 10.20
CA GLN A 268 -40.41 -17.36 9.70
C GLN A 268 -40.16 -16.36 10.83
N SER A 269 -40.82 -16.52 11.99
CA SER A 269 -40.62 -15.65 13.15
C SER A 269 -39.18 -15.74 13.69
N LYS A 270 -38.60 -16.95 13.74
CA LYS A 270 -37.20 -17.13 14.15
C LYS A 270 -36.22 -16.46 13.18
N ASP A 271 -36.45 -16.57 11.89
CA ASP A 271 -35.61 -15.95 10.86
C ASP A 271 -35.69 -14.41 10.93
N LEU A 272 -36.90 -13.85 11.08
CA LEU A 272 -37.09 -12.42 11.31
C LEU A 272 -36.43 -11.94 12.61
N SER A 273 -36.48 -12.71 13.71
CA SER A 273 -35.74 -12.40 14.94
C SER A 273 -34.22 -12.40 14.73
N ARG A 274 -33.67 -13.33 13.93
CA ARG A 274 -32.23 -13.34 13.61
C ARG A 274 -31.84 -12.15 12.74
N ILE A 275 -32.65 -11.79 11.74
CA ILE A 275 -32.45 -10.59 10.91
C ILE A 275 -32.45 -9.34 11.79
N SER A 276 -33.45 -9.18 12.66
CA SER A 276 -33.56 -8.03 13.57
C SER A 276 -32.33 -7.89 14.47
N LYS A 277 -31.89 -8.99 15.10
CA LYS A 277 -30.67 -9.01 15.92
C LYS A 277 -29.40 -8.70 15.12
N HIS A 278 -29.31 -9.18 13.88
CA HIS A 278 -28.17 -8.87 13.00
C HIS A 278 -28.13 -7.37 12.64
N LEU A 279 -29.28 -6.78 12.30
CA LEU A 279 -29.40 -5.34 12.04
C LEU A 279 -29.03 -4.50 13.27
N GLU A 280 -29.44 -4.90 14.47
CA GLU A 280 -29.07 -4.24 15.72
C GLU A 280 -27.54 -4.26 15.95
N VAL A 281 -26.89 -5.41 15.74
CA VAL A 281 -25.43 -5.54 15.84
C VAL A 281 -24.72 -4.68 14.78
N LEU A 282 -25.19 -4.65 13.53
CA LEU A 282 -24.63 -3.79 12.49
C LEU A 282 -24.76 -2.30 12.85
N LEU A 283 -25.90 -1.87 13.40
CA LEU A 283 -26.09 -0.49 13.86
C LEU A 283 -25.15 -0.13 15.02
N GLN A 284 -24.96 -1.05 15.97
CA GLN A 284 -23.98 -0.89 17.06
C GLN A 284 -22.54 -0.80 16.57
N GLN A 285 -22.19 -1.43 15.43
CA GLN A 285 -20.86 -1.33 14.80
C GLN A 285 -20.69 -0.06 13.95
N VAL A 286 -21.73 0.40 13.26
CA VAL A 286 -21.67 1.59 12.39
C VAL A 286 -21.58 2.89 13.19
N ASN A 287 -22.21 2.97 14.37
CA ASN A 287 -22.19 4.18 15.20
C ASN A 287 -20.78 4.60 15.68
N PRO A 288 -19.94 3.73 16.28
CA PRO A 288 -18.58 4.11 16.68
C PRO A 288 -17.70 4.50 15.49
N LEU A 289 -17.83 3.79 14.35
CA LEU A 289 -17.11 4.13 13.11
C LEU A 289 -17.48 5.53 12.57
N LYS A 290 -18.73 5.98 12.76
CA LYS A 290 -19.12 7.37 12.43
C LYS A 290 -18.46 8.38 13.35
N SER A 291 -18.42 8.14 14.67
CA SER A 291 -17.74 9.05 15.60
C SER A 291 -16.22 9.08 15.39
N GLU A 292 -15.59 7.94 15.09
CA GLU A 292 -14.16 7.87 14.74
C GLU A 292 -13.86 8.62 13.44
N LEU A 293 -14.76 8.56 12.45
CA LEU A 293 -14.64 9.34 11.22
C LEU A 293 -14.74 10.85 11.49
N GLU A 294 -15.74 11.30 12.26
CA GLU A 294 -15.88 12.72 12.64
C GLU A 294 -14.68 13.23 13.47
N GLU A 295 -14.09 12.39 14.32
CA GLU A 295 -12.88 12.73 15.07
C GLU A 295 -11.66 12.82 14.16
N SER A 296 -11.49 11.84 13.25
CA SER A 296 -10.41 11.84 12.27
C SER A 296 -10.48 13.06 11.33
N GLU A 297 -11.68 13.48 10.93
CA GLU A 297 -11.87 14.70 10.15
C GLU A 297 -11.44 15.97 10.92
N LYS A 298 -11.81 16.08 12.20
CA LYS A 298 -11.36 17.20 13.07
C LYS A 298 -9.83 17.20 13.24
N GLN A 299 -9.21 16.04 13.46
CA GLN A 299 -7.75 15.91 13.55
C GLN A 299 -7.05 16.31 12.25
N LYS A 300 -7.60 15.89 11.10
CA LYS A 300 -7.12 16.26 9.75
C LYS A 300 -7.19 17.78 9.51
N ASP A 301 -8.27 18.44 9.94
CA ASP A 301 -8.44 19.88 9.75
C ASP A 301 -7.54 20.70 10.70
N GLU A 302 -7.34 20.24 11.94
CA GLU A 302 -6.36 20.81 12.88
C GLU A 302 -4.92 20.68 12.33
N LEU A 303 -4.54 19.51 11.81
CA LEU A 303 -3.23 19.30 11.18
C LEU A 303 -3.03 20.18 9.94
N ARG A 304 -4.07 20.38 9.12
CA ARG A 304 -4.02 21.32 7.98
C ARG A 304 -3.71 22.74 8.42
N LYS A 305 -4.41 23.20 9.46
CA LYS A 305 -4.19 24.53 10.06
C LYS A 305 -2.76 24.68 10.59
N GLN A 306 -2.25 23.68 11.32
CA GLN A 306 -0.86 23.70 11.81
C GLN A 306 0.16 23.77 10.66
N VAL A 307 -0.07 23.07 9.55
CA VAL A 307 0.79 23.15 8.35
C VAL A 307 0.74 24.55 7.73
N GLU A 308 -0.42 25.19 7.66
CA GLU A 308 -0.55 26.58 7.20
C GLU A 308 0.15 27.57 8.12
N ASP A 309 -0.03 27.45 9.44
CA ASP A 309 0.64 28.28 10.46
C ASP A 309 2.18 28.14 10.38
N PHE A 310 2.70 26.91 10.27
CA PHE A 310 4.14 26.67 10.09
C PHE A 310 4.66 27.20 8.75
N SER A 311 3.87 27.13 7.68
CA SER A 311 4.23 27.69 6.37
C SER A 311 4.36 29.22 6.43
N GLN A 312 3.43 29.91 7.11
CA GLN A 312 3.47 31.35 7.34
C GLN A 312 4.70 31.76 8.18
N LEU A 313 4.96 31.05 9.28
CA LEU A 313 6.14 31.28 10.13
C LEU A 313 7.46 31.09 9.37
N LEU A 314 7.56 30.02 8.58
CA LEU A 314 8.74 29.75 7.74
C LEU A 314 8.95 30.84 6.68
N GLN A 315 7.88 31.38 6.11
CA GLN A 315 7.96 32.47 5.14
C GLN A 315 8.43 33.77 5.81
N ALA A 316 7.87 34.14 6.96
CA ALA A 316 8.31 35.29 7.74
C ALA A 316 9.77 35.19 8.20
N GLU A 317 10.24 33.98 8.56
CA GLU A 317 11.64 33.75 8.89
C GLU A 317 12.56 33.92 7.67
N LYS A 318 12.18 33.39 6.50
CA LYS A 318 12.93 33.58 5.24
C LYS A 318 13.08 35.06 4.89
N GLU A 319 12.00 35.83 5.00
CA GLU A 319 11.99 37.27 4.75
C GLU A 319 12.89 38.01 5.75
N THR A 320 12.80 37.67 7.04
CA THR A 320 13.68 38.23 8.10
C THR A 320 15.15 37.93 7.83
N ARG A 321 15.50 36.68 7.48
CA ARG A 321 16.88 36.28 7.12
C ARG A 321 17.37 37.00 5.87
N ALA A 322 16.52 37.20 4.85
CA ALA A 322 16.86 37.96 3.65
C ALA A 322 17.12 39.45 3.97
N GLN A 323 16.30 40.07 4.81
CA GLN A 323 16.50 41.45 5.27
C GLN A 323 17.81 41.61 6.06
N GLN A 324 18.11 40.68 6.99
CA GLN A 324 19.36 40.66 7.75
C GLN A 324 20.57 40.51 6.83
N LYS A 325 20.53 39.60 5.85
CA LYS A 325 21.61 39.42 4.87
C LYS A 325 21.85 40.71 4.08
N ALA A 326 20.80 41.33 3.55
CA ALA A 326 20.91 42.58 2.80
C ALA A 326 21.43 43.75 3.68
N ALA A 327 21.09 43.79 4.98
CA ALA A 327 21.65 44.77 5.91
C ALA A 327 23.14 44.54 6.18
N ALA A 328 23.57 43.28 6.36
CA ALA A 328 24.97 42.92 6.52
C ALA A 328 25.81 43.25 5.27
N GLU A 329 25.29 42.95 4.06
CA GLU A 329 25.94 43.29 2.79
C GLU A 329 26.13 44.82 2.62
N ARG A 330 25.12 45.63 2.96
CA ARG A 330 25.25 47.10 2.96
C ARG A 330 26.30 47.59 3.97
N SER A 331 26.30 47.05 5.19
CA SER A 331 27.29 47.40 6.23
C SER A 331 28.73 47.07 5.79
N LEU A 332 28.92 45.87 5.21
CA LEU A 332 30.20 45.44 4.63
C LEU A 332 30.65 46.38 3.50
N ALA A 333 29.75 46.78 2.61
CA ALA A 333 30.06 47.70 1.51
C ALA A 333 30.51 49.08 2.02
N VAL A 334 29.85 49.63 3.05
CA VAL A 334 30.27 50.88 3.72
C VAL A 334 31.65 50.72 4.35
N LYS A 335 31.88 49.66 5.14
CA LYS A 335 33.19 49.41 5.78
C LYS A 335 34.32 49.21 4.78
N LYS A 336 34.06 48.52 3.66
CA LYS A 336 35.03 48.36 2.56
C LYS A 336 35.40 49.72 1.94
N LYS A 337 34.43 50.62 1.75
CA LYS A 337 34.67 51.97 1.26
C LYS A 337 35.52 52.78 2.25
N GLU A 338 35.11 52.86 3.51
CA GLU A 338 35.85 53.54 4.58
C GLU A 338 37.31 53.07 4.68
N TYR A 339 37.54 51.75 4.61
CA TYR A 339 38.88 51.16 4.62
C TYR A 339 39.70 51.60 3.40
N SER A 340 39.13 51.54 2.19
CA SER A 340 39.83 51.98 0.97
C SER A 340 40.21 53.46 1.00
N GLU A 341 39.35 54.32 1.56
CA GLU A 341 39.64 55.74 1.75
C GLU A 341 40.73 55.97 2.82
N ALA A 342 40.78 55.13 3.86
CA ALA A 342 41.82 55.21 4.89
C ALA A 342 43.20 54.80 4.34
N VAL A 343 43.27 53.73 3.55
CA VAL A 343 44.50 53.31 2.86
C VAL A 343 44.98 54.43 1.93
N ALA A 344 44.10 55.00 1.11
CA ALA A 344 44.42 56.11 0.22
C ALA A 344 44.79 57.43 0.93
N ARG A 345 44.52 57.58 2.23
CA ARG A 345 45.07 58.67 3.07
C ARG A 345 46.52 58.33 3.48
N LEU A 346 46.73 57.17 4.10
CA LEU A 346 48.05 56.72 4.57
C LEU A 346 49.11 56.64 3.46
N GLU A 347 48.71 56.28 2.24
CA GLU A 347 49.63 56.26 1.09
C GLU A 347 50.15 57.66 0.72
N ARG A 348 49.29 58.69 0.82
CA ARG A 348 49.69 60.09 0.58
C ARG A 348 50.64 60.57 1.68
N ASP A 349 50.29 60.33 2.94
CA ASP A 349 51.09 60.75 4.10
C ASP A 349 52.51 60.13 4.06
N LYS A 350 52.61 58.84 3.67
CA LYS A 350 53.89 58.14 3.45
C LYS A 350 54.75 58.83 2.39
N ASP A 351 54.15 59.26 1.28
CA ASP A 351 54.89 59.89 0.19
C ASP A 351 55.26 61.36 0.49
N ASP A 352 54.50 62.07 1.34
CA ASP A 352 54.91 63.36 1.90
C ASP A 352 56.08 63.24 2.86
N LEU A 353 56.08 62.25 3.77
CA LEU A 353 57.21 61.99 4.66
C LEU A 353 58.50 61.70 3.89
N ARG A 354 58.43 60.89 2.82
CA ARG A 354 59.56 60.62 1.92
C ARG A 354 60.12 61.89 1.28
N ARG A 355 59.25 62.81 0.84
CA ARG A 355 59.66 64.14 0.33
C ARG A 355 60.33 64.99 1.40
N GLY A 356 59.86 64.92 2.64
CA GLY A 356 60.44 65.60 3.80
C GLY A 356 61.85 65.11 4.13
N THR A 357 62.07 63.80 4.20
CA THR A 357 63.39 63.20 4.51
C THR A 357 64.47 63.59 3.49
N LEU A 358 64.13 63.64 2.19
CA LEU A 358 65.09 64.07 1.16
C LEU A 358 65.60 65.52 1.34
N ARG A 359 64.82 66.39 2.00
CA ARG A 359 65.22 67.79 2.25
C ARG A 359 66.16 67.96 3.43
N LEU A 360 66.28 66.95 4.30
CA LEU A 360 67.09 67.00 5.53
C LEU A 360 68.51 66.44 5.37
N LEU A 361 68.86 65.88 4.19
CA LEU A 361 70.11 65.15 3.94
C LEU A 361 71.20 65.97 3.21
N LEU A 362 71.12 67.31 3.25
CA LEU A 362 72.11 68.23 2.66
C LEU A 362 72.93 68.93 3.77
N PRO A 363 74.21 68.54 4.01
CA PRO A 363 74.96 68.97 5.20
C PRO A 363 75.86 70.19 4.96
N GLY A 364 76.11 70.96 6.02
CA GLY A 364 77.15 71.99 6.09
C GLY A 364 77.86 71.98 7.44
N LEU A 365 79.19 71.76 7.45
CA LEU A 365 80.03 71.78 8.65
C LEU A 365 81.43 72.37 8.36
N GLY A 366 81.94 73.15 9.32
CA GLY A 366 83.31 73.67 9.39
C GLY A 366 83.46 74.57 10.64
N GLN A 367 84.65 74.89 11.18
CA GLN A 367 86.02 74.45 10.88
C GLN A 367 87.02 74.95 11.98
N ARG A 368 88.12 74.18 12.24
CA ARG A 368 89.44 74.58 12.86
C ARG A 368 89.58 74.82 14.39
N CYS A 369 90.82 75.17 14.82
CA CYS A 369 91.56 74.74 16.03
C CYS A 369 92.50 75.87 16.59
N CYS A 370 93.35 75.57 17.61
CA CYS A 370 94.59 76.31 18.07
C CYS A 370 94.40 77.56 18.99
N VAL A 371 95.21 77.93 20.03
CA VAL A 371 96.34 77.39 20.87
C VAL A 371 96.38 78.15 22.24
N SER A 372 96.98 77.62 23.34
CA SER A 372 97.96 78.34 24.24
C SER A 372 98.43 77.51 25.47
N ALA A 373 99.67 77.74 25.95
CA ALA A 373 100.41 76.81 26.83
C ALA A 373 100.48 77.14 28.35
N GLU A 374 100.13 78.34 28.83
CA GLU A 374 99.93 78.59 30.28
C GLU A 374 98.46 78.46 30.70
N GLY A 375 97.55 78.36 29.70
CA GLY A 375 96.25 77.75 29.90
C GLY A 375 96.36 76.32 30.43
N THR A 376 97.41 75.56 30.08
CA THR A 376 97.56 74.11 30.34
C THR A 376 97.18 73.64 31.73
N LYS A 377 97.38 74.42 32.81
CA LYS A 377 97.03 73.97 34.17
C LYS A 377 95.56 74.19 34.53
N ALA A 378 94.97 75.29 34.06
CA ALA A 378 93.53 75.53 34.17
C ALA A 378 92.76 74.70 33.13
N THR A 379 93.33 74.53 31.95
CA THR A 379 92.81 73.70 30.87
C THR A 379 92.97 72.22 31.20
N LEU A 380 93.99 71.74 31.91
CA LEU A 380 94.01 70.37 32.45
C LEU A 380 92.89 70.11 33.47
N LEU A 381 92.56 71.09 34.32
CA LEU A 381 91.43 70.98 35.26
C LEU A 381 90.08 71.03 34.53
N GLU A 382 89.96 71.87 33.50
CA GLU A 382 88.75 71.97 32.69
C GLU A 382 88.61 70.80 31.70
N GLU A 383 89.70 70.25 31.19
CA GLU A 383 89.82 68.97 30.47
C GLU A 383 89.43 67.82 31.41
N MET A 384 89.85 67.83 32.68
CA MET A 384 89.40 66.83 33.66
C MET A 384 87.89 66.93 33.93
N ARG A 385 87.33 68.14 34.05
CA ARG A 385 85.87 68.34 34.20
C ARG A 385 85.11 67.93 32.95
N THR A 386 85.50 68.40 31.78
CA THR A 386 84.86 68.08 30.50
C THR A 386 85.03 66.61 30.13
N THR A 387 86.15 65.96 30.46
CA THR A 387 86.28 64.50 30.30
C THR A 387 85.46 63.71 31.33
N MET A 388 85.23 64.21 32.55
CA MET A 388 84.25 63.61 33.47
C MET A 388 82.81 63.74 32.93
N VAL A 389 82.42 64.91 32.41
CA VAL A 389 81.10 65.12 31.79
C VAL A 389 80.94 64.29 30.52
N ALA A 390 81.98 64.20 29.68
CA ALA A 390 81.97 63.33 28.51
C ALA A 390 81.87 61.85 28.91
N LYS A 391 82.55 61.41 29.98
CA LYS A 391 82.41 60.05 30.52
C LYS A 391 81.01 59.76 31.03
N SER A 392 80.36 60.69 31.76
CA SER A 392 78.97 60.47 32.20
C SER A 392 78.01 60.44 31.01
N GLN A 393 78.20 61.29 30.00
CA GLN A 393 77.42 61.26 28.75
C GLN A 393 77.63 59.96 27.96
N VAL A 394 78.87 59.44 27.89
CA VAL A 394 79.15 58.15 27.26
C VAL A 394 78.47 57.01 28.01
N LEU A 395 78.53 56.98 29.35
CA LEU A 395 77.82 55.97 30.15
C LEU A 395 76.29 56.03 29.94
N GLU A 396 75.69 57.21 29.93
CA GLU A 396 74.27 57.36 29.59
C GLU A 396 73.94 56.88 28.17
N LEU A 397 74.82 57.13 27.19
CA LEU A 397 74.65 56.67 25.82
C LEU A 397 74.82 55.15 25.69
N GLU A 398 75.73 54.55 26.47
CA GLU A 398 75.88 53.09 26.56
C GLU A 398 74.65 52.43 27.20
N GLU A 399 74.07 53.00 28.24
CA GLU A 399 72.81 52.52 28.83
C GLU A 399 71.64 52.64 27.85
N LYS A 400 71.52 53.78 27.15
CA LYS A 400 70.52 53.97 26.09
C LYS A 400 70.74 52.99 24.93
N MET A 401 71.99 52.70 24.54
CA MET A 401 72.30 51.68 23.54
C MET A 401 71.93 50.26 23.99
N LYS A 402 72.22 49.89 25.25
CA LYS A 402 71.83 48.59 25.81
C LYS A 402 70.30 48.43 25.84
N LEU A 403 69.57 49.47 26.22
CA LEU A 403 68.10 49.48 26.22
C LEU A 403 67.52 49.38 24.80
N LEU A 404 68.06 50.13 23.84
CA LEU A 404 67.62 50.06 22.44
C LEU A 404 67.96 48.70 21.80
N ALA A 405 69.08 48.08 22.19
CA ALA A 405 69.44 46.74 21.75
C ALA A 405 68.45 45.68 22.25
N SER A 406 68.10 45.68 23.54
CA SER A 406 67.11 44.75 24.09
C SER A 406 65.71 44.97 23.54
N GLN A 407 65.32 46.23 23.29
CA GLN A 407 64.06 46.54 22.59
C GLN A 407 64.06 46.02 21.14
N ARG A 408 65.18 46.15 20.41
CA ARG A 408 65.31 45.60 19.05
C ARG A 408 65.23 44.07 19.04
N GLU A 409 65.79 43.42 20.05
CA GLU A 409 65.76 41.96 20.20
C GLU A 409 64.35 41.46 20.55
N SER A 410 63.64 42.12 21.49
CA SER A 410 62.22 41.85 21.82
C SER A 410 61.33 41.97 20.59
N LEU A 411 61.41 43.10 19.86
CA LEU A 411 60.64 43.33 18.64
C LEU A 411 61.02 42.32 17.53
N GLY A 412 62.27 41.87 17.48
CA GLY A 412 62.71 40.82 16.57
C GLY A 412 62.07 39.46 16.88
N GLN A 413 61.96 39.10 18.16
CA GLN A 413 61.28 37.89 18.60
C GLN A 413 59.76 37.96 18.33
N GLU A 414 59.11 39.08 18.66
CA GLU A 414 57.69 39.32 18.37
C GLU A 414 57.39 39.23 16.86
N LEU A 415 58.27 39.78 16.00
CA LEU A 415 58.17 39.65 14.55
C LEU A 415 58.32 38.20 14.08
N SER A 416 59.25 37.44 14.67
CA SER A 416 59.43 36.01 14.39
C SER A 416 58.18 35.20 14.76
N ASP A 417 57.68 35.40 15.97
CA ASP A 417 56.52 34.65 16.50
C ASP A 417 55.24 34.96 15.69
N THR A 418 55.00 36.22 15.34
CA THR A 418 53.89 36.62 14.47
C THR A 418 54.05 36.10 13.03
N THR A 419 55.28 36.01 12.51
CA THR A 419 55.55 35.40 11.19
C THR A 419 55.20 33.90 11.19
N ILE A 420 55.62 33.16 12.23
CA ILE A 420 55.30 31.74 12.40
C ILE A 420 53.78 31.51 12.54
N GLN A 421 53.08 32.39 13.25
CA GLN A 421 51.62 32.33 13.33
C GLN A 421 50.96 32.55 11.97
N LEU A 422 51.42 33.55 11.21
CA LEU A 422 50.91 33.83 9.86
C LEU A 422 51.12 32.64 8.90
N GLU A 423 52.27 31.97 8.96
CA GLU A 423 52.53 30.77 8.15
C GLU A 423 51.63 29.59 8.54
N LYS A 424 51.36 29.39 9.83
CA LYS A 424 50.40 28.38 10.30
C LYS A 424 48.98 28.65 9.78
N GLU A 425 48.53 29.91 9.79
CA GLU A 425 47.21 30.26 9.23
C GLU A 425 47.16 30.12 7.70
N LYS A 426 48.23 30.48 6.97
CA LYS A 426 48.32 30.21 5.52
C LYS A 426 48.19 28.72 5.21
N ALA A 427 48.92 27.86 5.93
CA ALA A 427 48.86 26.42 5.75
C ALA A 427 47.47 25.83 6.05
N LYS A 428 46.75 26.37 7.06
CA LYS A 428 45.34 26.01 7.32
C LYS A 428 44.43 26.42 6.18
N VAL A 429 44.57 27.64 5.64
CA VAL A 429 43.77 28.13 4.51
C VAL A 429 44.01 27.28 3.26
N GLU A 430 45.26 26.94 2.93
CA GLU A 430 45.58 26.05 1.81
C GLU A 430 44.99 24.64 1.99
N SER A 431 45.01 24.10 3.21
CA SER A 431 44.38 22.82 3.54
C SER A 431 42.87 22.86 3.35
N MET A 432 42.21 23.92 3.81
CA MET A 432 40.76 24.12 3.61
C MET A 432 40.40 24.28 2.13
N LEU A 433 41.21 24.98 1.33
CA LEU A 433 41.01 25.11 -0.12
C LEU A 433 41.08 23.74 -0.82
N LYS A 434 42.11 22.94 -0.56
CA LYS A 434 42.23 21.57 -1.11
C LYS A 434 41.07 20.67 -0.70
N HIS A 435 40.57 20.81 0.54
CA HIS A 435 39.38 20.10 0.99
C HIS A 435 38.11 20.54 0.24
N HIS A 436 37.93 21.85 0.05
CA HIS A 436 36.82 22.41 -0.72
C HIS A 436 36.83 21.94 -2.18
N GLU A 437 37.99 21.97 -2.84
CA GLU A 437 38.18 21.44 -4.20
C GLU A 437 37.83 19.95 -4.30
N SER A 438 38.29 19.13 -3.33
CA SER A 438 37.95 17.71 -3.25
C SER A 438 36.45 17.48 -3.05
N LEU A 439 35.80 18.28 -2.18
CA LEU A 439 34.35 18.21 -1.97
C LEU A 439 33.59 18.61 -3.24
N GLN A 440 34.02 19.65 -3.93
CA GLN A 440 33.41 20.11 -5.18
C GLN A 440 33.61 19.08 -6.31
N ALA A 441 34.77 18.40 -6.37
CA ALA A 441 34.99 17.29 -7.30
C ALA A 441 34.05 16.11 -7.01
N LYS A 442 33.85 15.74 -5.74
CA LYS A 442 32.87 14.72 -5.32
C LYS A 442 31.44 15.13 -5.68
N GLN A 443 31.07 16.39 -5.47
CA GLN A 443 29.74 16.90 -5.87
C GLN A 443 29.51 16.78 -7.38
N ARG A 444 30.49 17.15 -8.22
CA ARG A 444 30.40 16.97 -9.68
C ARG A 444 30.26 15.49 -10.07
N ALA A 445 31.04 14.60 -9.46
CA ALA A 445 30.97 13.17 -9.74
C ALA A 445 29.61 12.56 -9.33
N LEU A 446 29.05 12.97 -8.19
CA LEU A 446 27.72 12.54 -7.74
C LEU A 446 26.60 13.04 -8.66
N LEU A 447 26.71 14.27 -9.20
CA LEU A 447 25.76 14.78 -10.19
C LEU A 447 25.83 13.94 -11.49
N GLN A 448 27.02 13.64 -11.99
CA GLN A 448 27.18 12.77 -13.16
C GLN A 448 26.62 11.35 -12.94
N GLN A 449 26.73 10.80 -11.73
CA GLN A 449 26.11 9.52 -11.38
C GLN A 449 24.58 9.59 -11.28
N LEU A 450 24.02 10.72 -10.87
CA LEU A 450 22.57 10.94 -10.90
C LEU A 450 22.09 11.05 -12.34
N ASP A 451 22.76 11.84 -13.19
CA ASP A 451 22.44 11.98 -14.61
C ASP A 451 22.44 10.61 -15.33
N SER A 452 23.42 9.74 -15.06
CA SER A 452 23.45 8.39 -15.64
C SER A 452 22.32 7.49 -15.12
N LEU A 453 21.96 7.58 -13.84
CA LEU A 453 20.85 6.80 -13.26
C LEU A 453 19.48 7.28 -13.74
N ASP A 454 19.32 8.59 -13.99
CA ASP A 454 18.13 9.15 -14.62
C ASP A 454 18.01 8.67 -16.07
N GLN A 455 19.12 8.61 -16.82
CA GLN A 455 19.14 8.03 -18.17
C GLN A 455 18.77 6.54 -18.17
N GLU A 456 19.41 5.72 -17.33
CA GLU A 456 19.08 4.29 -17.17
C GLU A 456 17.59 4.10 -16.80
N ARG A 457 17.02 4.98 -15.97
CA ARG A 457 15.59 4.93 -15.61
C ARG A 457 14.69 5.19 -16.82
N GLU A 458 14.97 6.20 -17.63
CA GLU A 458 14.13 6.50 -18.81
C GLU A 458 14.28 5.43 -19.89
N GLU A 459 15.47 4.84 -20.08
CA GLU A 459 15.68 3.68 -20.96
C GLU A 459 14.85 2.46 -20.50
N LEU A 460 14.93 2.10 -19.22
CA LEU A 460 14.11 1.03 -18.64
C LEU A 460 12.60 1.32 -18.71
N ARG A 461 12.21 2.60 -18.60
CA ARG A 461 10.80 3.03 -18.72
C ARG A 461 10.29 2.91 -20.14
N GLY A 462 11.12 3.23 -21.13
CA GLY A 462 10.83 2.98 -22.55
C GLY A 462 10.66 1.48 -22.84
N SER A 463 11.64 0.66 -22.44
CA SER A 463 11.58 -0.80 -22.62
C SER A 463 10.37 -1.46 -21.92
N LEU A 464 9.96 -0.94 -20.76
CA LEU A 464 8.73 -1.40 -20.10
C LEU A 464 7.48 -1.06 -20.92
N GLY A 465 7.40 0.15 -21.49
CA GLY A 465 6.29 0.55 -22.36
C GLY A 465 6.17 -0.34 -23.60
N GLU A 466 7.29 -0.59 -24.29
CA GLU A 466 7.34 -1.50 -25.44
C GLU A 466 6.85 -2.92 -25.07
N ALA A 467 7.31 -3.46 -23.94
CA ALA A 467 6.88 -4.77 -23.45
C ALA A 467 5.40 -4.82 -23.01
N GLU A 468 4.86 -3.72 -22.47
CA GLU A 468 3.43 -3.60 -22.14
C GLU A 468 2.56 -3.53 -23.40
N GLU A 469 3.01 -2.82 -24.45
CA GLU A 469 2.34 -2.82 -25.75
C GLU A 469 2.37 -4.20 -26.43
N ASP A 470 3.53 -4.89 -26.45
CA ASP A 470 3.63 -6.24 -27.01
C ASP A 470 2.74 -7.24 -26.28
N LYS A 471 2.66 -7.12 -24.95
CA LYS A 471 1.72 -7.91 -24.14
C LYS A 471 0.26 -7.61 -24.50
N ALA A 472 -0.09 -6.35 -24.78
CA ALA A 472 -1.43 -5.98 -25.23
C ALA A 472 -1.74 -6.58 -26.62
N ARG A 473 -0.81 -6.44 -27.58
CA ARG A 473 -0.91 -7.03 -28.93
C ARG A 473 -1.12 -8.56 -28.87
N LEU A 474 -0.35 -9.26 -28.04
CA LEU A 474 -0.48 -10.71 -27.86
C LEU A 474 -1.78 -11.12 -27.15
N ALA A 475 -2.27 -10.30 -26.21
CA ALA A 475 -3.55 -10.56 -25.53
C ALA A 475 -4.75 -10.42 -26.49
N GLU A 476 -4.72 -9.43 -27.39
CA GLU A 476 -5.73 -9.24 -28.45
C GLU A 476 -5.74 -10.43 -29.42
N GLN A 477 -4.58 -10.84 -29.95
CA GLN A 477 -4.45 -12.02 -30.81
C GLN A 477 -4.95 -13.32 -30.13
N LEU A 478 -4.68 -13.50 -28.83
CA LEU A 478 -5.18 -14.64 -28.07
C LEU A 478 -6.71 -14.61 -27.93
N GLN A 479 -7.30 -13.43 -27.76
CA GLN A 479 -8.75 -13.24 -27.67
C GLN A 479 -9.42 -13.53 -29.02
N GLU A 480 -8.90 -12.98 -30.12
CA GLU A 480 -9.39 -13.28 -31.47
C GLU A 480 -9.36 -14.78 -31.78
N SER A 481 -8.24 -15.45 -31.47
CA SER A 481 -8.08 -16.90 -31.68
C SER A 481 -9.10 -17.73 -30.88
N ARG A 482 -9.38 -17.32 -29.62
CA ARG A 482 -10.43 -17.94 -28.78
C ARG A 482 -11.83 -17.73 -29.35
N GLU A 483 -12.12 -16.53 -29.85
CA GLU A 483 -13.42 -16.22 -30.44
C GLU A 483 -13.64 -16.98 -31.75
N GLN A 484 -12.64 -17.04 -32.63
CA GLN A 484 -12.68 -17.86 -33.86
C GLN A 484 -12.91 -19.35 -33.54
N SER A 485 -12.16 -19.91 -32.60
CA SER A 485 -12.34 -21.30 -32.15
C SER A 485 -13.73 -21.54 -31.54
N GLY A 486 -14.23 -20.62 -30.72
CA GLY A 486 -15.57 -20.67 -30.14
C GLY A 486 -16.68 -20.58 -31.19
N GLN A 487 -16.52 -19.73 -32.22
CA GLN A 487 -17.44 -19.66 -33.35
C GLN A 487 -17.41 -20.97 -34.17
N GLN A 488 -16.23 -21.54 -34.41
CA GLN A 488 -16.09 -22.80 -35.15
C GLN A 488 -16.75 -23.98 -34.43
N LEU A 489 -16.60 -24.07 -33.09
CA LEU A 489 -17.30 -25.07 -32.27
C LEU A 489 -18.82 -24.91 -32.31
N ARG A 490 -19.33 -23.66 -32.18
CA ARG A 490 -20.78 -23.38 -32.31
C ARG A 490 -21.30 -23.77 -33.70
N ALA A 491 -20.56 -23.47 -34.77
CA ALA A 491 -20.92 -23.84 -36.13
C ALA A 491 -20.93 -25.36 -36.34
N GLN A 492 -19.99 -26.11 -35.77
CA GLN A 492 -20.00 -27.57 -35.79
C GLN A 492 -21.22 -28.14 -35.04
N GLN A 493 -21.54 -27.62 -33.85
CA GLN A 493 -22.67 -28.10 -33.07
C GLN A 493 -24.03 -27.77 -33.72
N LEU A 494 -24.17 -26.60 -34.34
CA LEU A 494 -25.34 -26.26 -35.15
C LEU A 494 -25.50 -27.21 -36.35
N ARG A 495 -24.41 -27.53 -37.07
CA ARG A 495 -24.45 -28.52 -38.17
C ARG A 495 -24.89 -29.91 -37.68
N ALA A 496 -24.39 -30.37 -36.54
CA ALA A 496 -24.81 -31.64 -35.94
C ALA A 496 -26.30 -31.65 -35.54
N ASN A 497 -26.80 -30.55 -34.95
CA ASN A 497 -28.20 -30.40 -34.60
C ASN A 497 -29.11 -30.36 -35.85
N VAL A 498 -28.71 -29.66 -36.91
CA VAL A 498 -29.44 -29.63 -38.19
C VAL A 498 -29.50 -31.03 -38.81
N ALA A 499 -28.37 -31.75 -38.88
CA ALA A 499 -28.34 -33.11 -39.41
C ALA A 499 -29.30 -34.06 -38.65
N LYS A 500 -29.34 -33.96 -37.32
CA LYS A 500 -30.27 -34.72 -36.48
C LYS A 500 -31.75 -34.34 -36.71
N LEU A 501 -32.06 -33.06 -36.84
CA LEU A 501 -33.42 -32.59 -37.14
C LEU A 501 -33.87 -33.04 -38.54
N GLU A 502 -32.97 -33.04 -39.52
CA GLU A 502 -33.26 -33.59 -40.85
C GLU A 502 -33.54 -35.10 -40.80
N GLU A 503 -32.77 -35.86 -40.02
CA GLU A 503 -32.98 -37.30 -39.79
C GLU A 503 -34.36 -37.56 -39.17
N GLN A 504 -34.70 -36.89 -38.07
CA GLN A 504 -36.03 -36.98 -37.44
C GLN A 504 -37.16 -36.56 -38.40
N THR A 505 -36.92 -35.56 -39.26
CA THR A 505 -37.89 -35.15 -40.28
C THR A 505 -38.08 -36.23 -41.37
N ARG A 506 -37.03 -36.97 -41.73
CA ARG A 506 -37.12 -38.11 -42.64
C ARG A 506 -37.86 -39.28 -41.99
N GLU A 507 -37.57 -39.60 -40.74
CA GLU A 507 -38.26 -40.65 -39.96
C GLU A 507 -39.76 -40.36 -39.81
N LEU A 508 -40.13 -39.13 -39.44
CA LEU A 508 -41.54 -38.73 -39.31
C LEU A 508 -42.29 -38.81 -40.63
N LYS A 509 -41.68 -38.39 -41.75
CA LYS A 509 -42.27 -38.52 -43.08
C LYS A 509 -42.46 -39.98 -43.51
N GLU A 510 -41.50 -40.85 -43.21
CA GLU A 510 -41.67 -42.28 -43.51
C GLU A 510 -42.74 -42.92 -42.60
N ARG A 511 -42.86 -42.48 -41.34
CA ARG A 511 -43.94 -42.93 -40.44
C ARG A 511 -45.32 -42.47 -40.91
N GLU A 512 -45.45 -41.21 -41.33
CA GLU A 512 -46.69 -40.66 -41.92
C GLU A 512 -47.09 -41.45 -43.18
N ARG A 513 -46.13 -41.66 -44.09
CA ARG A 513 -46.28 -42.51 -45.28
C ARG A 513 -46.76 -43.92 -44.92
N LEU A 514 -46.14 -44.58 -43.93
CA LEU A 514 -46.55 -45.92 -43.50
C LEU A 514 -47.96 -45.94 -42.88
N LEU A 515 -48.34 -44.94 -42.07
CA LEU A 515 -49.67 -44.83 -41.48
C LEU A 515 -50.77 -44.64 -42.55
N VAL A 516 -50.49 -43.87 -43.60
CA VAL A 516 -51.43 -43.65 -44.72
C VAL A 516 -51.63 -44.92 -45.56
N PHE A 517 -50.56 -45.68 -45.80
CA PHE A 517 -50.60 -46.94 -46.56
C PHE A 517 -51.17 -48.11 -45.75
N PHE A 518 -50.96 -48.15 -44.43
CA PHE A 518 -51.36 -49.27 -43.56
C PHE A 518 -52.15 -48.83 -42.31
N PRO A 519 -53.33 -48.21 -42.43
CA PRO A 519 -54.08 -47.68 -41.28
C PRO A 519 -54.48 -48.76 -40.27
N GLU A 520 -54.76 -49.98 -40.74
CA GLU A 520 -55.23 -51.09 -39.91
C GLU A 520 -54.11 -51.76 -39.10
N LEU A 521 -52.84 -51.55 -39.46
CA LEU A 521 -51.69 -52.18 -38.80
C LEU A 521 -51.09 -51.35 -37.67
N HIS A 522 -51.51 -50.09 -37.50
CA HIS A 522 -51.07 -49.20 -36.42
C HIS A 522 -52.25 -48.37 -35.92
N ILE A 523 -53.08 -48.99 -35.08
CA ILE A 523 -54.06 -48.31 -34.22
C ILE A 523 -53.37 -48.11 -32.86
N PRO A 524 -52.92 -46.88 -32.50
CA PRO A 524 -52.43 -46.62 -31.14
C PRO A 524 -53.52 -46.96 -30.11
N PRO A 525 -53.20 -47.53 -28.94
CA PRO A 525 -54.19 -47.85 -27.92
C PRO A 525 -54.96 -46.61 -27.41
N GLU A 526 -54.42 -45.40 -27.61
CA GLU A 526 -55.06 -44.11 -27.35
C GLU A 526 -56.09 -43.70 -28.43
N THR A 527 -56.20 -44.42 -29.56
CA THR A 527 -57.19 -44.12 -30.63
C THR A 527 -58.49 -44.91 -30.48
N GLN A 528 -58.97 -45.03 -29.25
CA GLN A 528 -60.42 -45.03 -29.07
C GLN A 528 -60.89 -43.62 -29.45
N PHE A 529 -61.82 -43.50 -30.39
CA PHE A 529 -62.46 -42.21 -30.69
C PHE A 529 -63.28 -41.78 -29.46
N GLU A 530 -62.65 -41.06 -28.53
CA GLU A 530 -63.35 -40.24 -27.55
C GLU A 530 -64.07 -39.14 -28.34
N SER A 531 -65.36 -39.38 -28.66
CA SER A 531 -66.19 -38.36 -29.29
C SER A 531 -66.21 -37.13 -28.40
N SER A 532 -65.97 -35.96 -28.98
CA SER A 532 -65.93 -34.65 -28.31
C SER A 532 -67.31 -34.23 -27.75
N GLY A 533 -68.33 -35.09 -27.88
CA GLY A 533 -69.74 -34.78 -27.62
C GLY A 533 -70.38 -33.88 -28.68
N SER A 534 -69.59 -33.38 -29.63
CA SER A 534 -69.95 -32.43 -30.68
C SER A 534 -69.71 -33.07 -32.05
N LEU A 535 -70.79 -33.57 -32.67
CA LEU A 535 -70.74 -34.26 -33.96
C LEU A 535 -70.04 -33.41 -35.06
N THR A 536 -70.24 -32.09 -35.02
CA THR A 536 -69.63 -31.15 -35.95
C THR A 536 -68.12 -31.04 -35.80
N GLU A 537 -67.60 -31.03 -34.57
CA GLU A 537 -66.14 -31.02 -34.32
C GLU A 537 -65.49 -32.34 -34.72
N ASP A 538 -66.15 -33.46 -34.44
CA ASP A 538 -65.62 -34.79 -34.76
C ASP A 538 -65.63 -35.02 -36.29
N MET A 539 -66.67 -34.54 -37.00
CA MET A 539 -66.67 -34.50 -38.47
C MET A 539 -65.58 -33.58 -39.05
N GLU A 540 -65.34 -32.40 -38.46
CA GLU A 540 -64.29 -31.50 -38.92
C GLU A 540 -62.89 -32.11 -38.76
N LYS A 541 -62.58 -32.69 -37.60
CA LYS A 541 -61.33 -33.43 -37.36
C LYS A 541 -61.14 -34.57 -38.35
N GLN A 542 -62.22 -35.31 -38.66
CA GLN A 542 -62.14 -36.43 -39.60
C GLN A 542 -62.01 -35.98 -41.07
N LEU A 543 -62.58 -34.83 -41.44
CA LEU A 543 -62.34 -34.20 -42.73
C LEU A 543 -60.88 -33.72 -42.87
N GLN A 544 -60.30 -33.12 -41.82
CA GLN A 544 -58.89 -32.73 -41.79
C GLN A 544 -57.97 -33.96 -41.94
N ALA A 545 -58.23 -35.04 -41.21
CA ALA A 545 -57.47 -36.29 -41.33
C ALA A 545 -57.57 -36.92 -42.73
N ASN A 546 -58.75 -36.89 -43.35
CA ASN A 546 -58.93 -37.35 -44.72
C ASN A 546 -58.21 -36.46 -45.74
N GLY A 547 -58.16 -35.13 -45.53
CA GLY A 547 -57.38 -34.20 -46.34
C GLY A 547 -55.90 -34.56 -46.36
N ILE A 548 -55.28 -34.70 -45.18
CA ILE A 548 -53.88 -35.13 -45.03
C ILE A 548 -53.64 -36.48 -45.75
N ARG A 549 -54.58 -37.42 -45.61
CA ARG A 549 -54.47 -38.73 -46.26
C ARG A 549 -54.50 -38.64 -47.78
N ILE A 550 -55.31 -37.74 -48.35
CA ILE A 550 -55.35 -37.48 -49.79
C ILE A 550 -54.04 -36.87 -50.26
N ASP A 551 -53.53 -35.83 -49.58
CA ASP A 551 -52.28 -35.14 -49.95
C ASP A 551 -51.09 -36.11 -50.02
N VAL A 552 -50.94 -37.01 -49.04
CA VAL A 552 -49.88 -38.03 -49.03
C VAL A 552 -50.04 -39.04 -50.18
N LEU A 553 -51.28 -39.48 -50.47
CA LEU A 553 -51.56 -40.37 -51.60
C LEU A 553 -51.32 -39.68 -52.95
N GLU A 554 -51.61 -38.39 -53.08
CA GLU A 554 -51.30 -37.62 -54.29
C GLU A 554 -49.79 -37.45 -54.49
N GLN A 555 -49.04 -37.16 -53.42
CA GLN A 555 -47.59 -37.04 -53.45
C GLN A 555 -46.90 -38.36 -53.87
N GLU A 556 -47.32 -39.50 -53.33
CA GLU A 556 -46.80 -40.81 -53.74
C GLU A 556 -47.28 -41.22 -55.14
N ASN A 557 -48.50 -40.87 -55.55
CA ASN A 557 -48.93 -41.04 -56.95
C ASN A 557 -48.07 -40.22 -57.93
N ALA A 558 -47.68 -38.99 -57.58
CA ALA A 558 -46.74 -38.20 -58.36
C ALA A 558 -45.33 -38.84 -58.39
N ARG A 559 -44.86 -39.35 -57.26
CA ARG A 559 -43.59 -40.09 -57.14
C ARG A 559 -43.57 -41.36 -58.00
N LEU A 560 -44.65 -42.15 -57.97
CA LEU A 560 -44.83 -43.36 -58.77
C LEU A 560 -44.91 -43.03 -60.27
N ARG A 561 -45.63 -41.97 -60.67
CA ARG A 561 -45.63 -41.50 -62.08
C ARG A 561 -44.22 -41.10 -62.54
N SER A 562 -43.44 -40.41 -61.69
CA SER A 562 -42.04 -40.05 -61.98
C SER A 562 -41.14 -41.30 -62.09
N ALA A 563 -41.29 -42.26 -61.17
CA ALA A 563 -40.55 -43.52 -61.21
C ALA A 563 -40.90 -44.35 -62.45
N LEU A 564 -42.18 -44.46 -62.80
CA LEU A 564 -42.66 -45.11 -64.02
C LEU A 564 -42.10 -44.44 -65.28
N ALA A 565 -42.05 -43.11 -65.33
CA ALA A 565 -41.44 -42.38 -66.44
C ALA A 565 -39.93 -42.68 -66.57
N LYS A 566 -39.20 -42.76 -65.44
CA LYS A 566 -37.77 -43.16 -65.43
C LYS A 566 -37.57 -44.61 -65.88
N VAL A 567 -38.44 -45.53 -65.47
CA VAL A 567 -38.41 -46.94 -65.89
C VAL A 567 -38.71 -47.08 -67.38
N LYS A 568 -39.70 -46.35 -67.91
CA LYS A 568 -39.98 -46.31 -69.35
C LYS A 568 -38.78 -45.78 -70.14
N ALA A 569 -38.20 -44.66 -69.71
CA ALA A 569 -36.99 -44.12 -70.36
C ALA A 569 -35.80 -45.10 -70.29
N ALA A 570 -35.61 -45.83 -69.19
CA ALA A 570 -34.55 -46.85 -69.07
C ALA A 570 -34.81 -48.11 -69.93
N ALA A 571 -36.07 -48.47 -70.14
CA ALA A 571 -36.48 -49.55 -71.04
C ALA A 571 -36.33 -49.15 -72.52
N GLU A 572 -36.72 -47.92 -72.89
CA GLU A 572 -36.49 -47.32 -74.22
C GLU A 572 -34.98 -47.19 -74.53
N GLN A 573 -34.15 -47.01 -73.50
CA GLN A 573 -32.68 -47.02 -73.61
C GLN A 573 -32.05 -48.43 -73.54
N GLY A 574 -32.86 -49.50 -73.44
CA GLY A 574 -32.39 -50.88 -73.48
C GLY A 574 -31.60 -51.37 -72.25
N VAL A 575 -31.66 -50.63 -71.14
CA VAL A 575 -30.91 -50.94 -69.90
C VAL A 575 -31.63 -51.98 -69.03
N LEU A 576 -32.94 -52.15 -69.25
CA LEU A 576 -33.78 -53.17 -68.61
C LEU A 576 -34.13 -54.25 -69.65
N LYS A 577 -33.77 -55.51 -69.36
CA LYS A 577 -34.15 -56.70 -70.14
C LYS A 577 -35.33 -57.43 -69.48
#